data_AF-A0A2M6ZU62-F1
#
_entry.id   AF-A0A2M6ZU62-F1
#
_cell.length_a   1.000
_cell.length_b   1.000
_cell.length_c   1.000
_cell.angle_alpha   90.00
_cell.angle_beta   90.00
_cell.angle_gamma   90.00
#
_symmetry.space_group_name_H-M   'P 1'
#
loop_
_entity.id
_entity.type
_entity.pdbx_description
1 polymer ?
#
loop_
_entity_poly.entity_id
_entity_poly.type
_entity_poly.pdbx_seq_one_letter_code
_entity_poly.pdbx_strand_id
1 'polypeptide(L)' 'MEIEFPYKDEASDVFESVKRPRVKLGFFSEVVKDWIILDEVLADTGADFCVLPRYIGEMLTEDITTGKYSRLKE' A
#
# COMPACT_ATOMS: atom_id res chain seq x y z
N MET A 1 2.11 2.29 -22.82
CA MET A 1 1.75 3.36 -21.89
C MET A 1 2.80 3.32 -20.80
N GLU A 2 3.54 4.40 -20.61
CA GLU A 2 4.58 4.48 -19.59
C GLU A 2 3.94 5.00 -18.31
N ILE A 3 4.11 4.28 -17.20
CA ILE A 3 3.61 4.69 -15.89
C ILE A 3 4.77 5.36 -15.17
N GLU A 4 4.63 6.66 -14.90
CA GLU A 4 5.62 7.42 -14.14
C GLU A 4 5.17 7.55 -12.68
N PHE A 5 6.10 7.28 -11.76
CA PHE A 5 5.87 7.48 -10.33
C PHE A 5 6.56 8.76 -9.85
N PRO A 6 5.85 9.63 -9.10
CA PRO A 6 6.47 10.83 -8.56
C PRO A 6 7.42 10.46 -7.42
N TYR A 7 8.69 10.84 -7.56
CA TYR A 7 9.69 10.70 -6.51
C TYR A 7 9.69 11.95 -5.61
N LYS A 8 9.60 11.74 -4.30
CA LYS A 8 9.75 12.79 -3.29
C LYS A 8 11.08 12.62 -2.56
N ASP A 9 11.73 13.74 -2.25
CA ASP A 9 12.89 13.75 -1.36
C ASP A 9 12.42 13.60 0.10
N GLU A 10 13.01 12.65 0.82
CA GLU A 10 12.71 12.35 2.21
C GLU A 10 13.99 12.26 3.04
N ALA A 11 13.92 12.65 4.31
CA ALA A 11 15.02 12.44 5.24
C ALA A 11 15.26 10.94 5.47
N SER A 12 16.51 10.56 5.73
CA SER A 12 16.87 9.20 6.10
C SER A 12 17.74 9.22 7.34
N ASP A 13 17.60 8.18 8.17
CA ASP A 13 18.46 8.00 9.35
C ASP A 13 19.84 7.42 9.00
N VAL A 14 20.00 6.93 7.77
CA VAL A 14 21.24 6.29 7.27
C VAL A 14 21.92 7.15 6.20
N PHE A 15 21.14 7.77 5.33
CA PHE A 15 21.61 8.70 4.30
C PHE A 15 21.11 10.11 4.62
N GLU A 16 21.75 11.16 4.10
CA GLU A 16 21.29 12.54 4.33
C GLU A 16 19.87 12.76 3.75
N SER A 17 19.62 12.25 2.55
CA SER A 17 18.30 12.24 1.92
C SER A 17 18.15 11.03 0.99
N VAL A 18 16.90 10.64 0.75
CA VAL A 18 16.55 9.57 -0.19
C VAL A 18 15.37 9.99 -1.05
N LYS A 19 15.37 9.58 -2.32
CA LYS A 19 14.22 9.75 -3.21
C LYS A 19 13.34 8.51 -3.17
N ARG A 20 12.08 8.67 -2.79
CA ARG A 20 11.11 7.57 -2.72
C ARG A 20 9.91 7.83 -3.62
N PRO A 21 9.49 6.84 -4.44
CA PRO A 21 8.29 6.95 -5.25
C PRO A 21 7.06 6.70 -4.37
N ARG A 22 6.33 7.78 -4.05
CA ARG A 22 5.14 7.72 -3.19
C ARG A 22 3.88 7.83 -4.04
N VAL A 23 2.95 6.91 -3.84
CA VAL A 23 1.70 6.84 -4.60
C VAL A 23 0.48 6.77 -3.69
N LYS A 24 -0.61 7.33 -4.19
CA LYS A 24 -1.94 7.20 -3.60
C LYS A 24 -2.61 5.96 -4.18
N LEU A 25 -3.07 5.06 -3.32
CA LEU A 25 -3.82 3.86 -3.70
C LEU A 25 -5.20 3.86 -3.02
N GLY A 26 -6.20 3.35 -3.74
CA GLY A 26 -7.52 3.08 -3.20
C GLY A 26 -7.79 1.58 -3.19
N PHE A 27 -8.36 1.08 -2.10
CA PHE A 27 -8.77 -0.32 -1.95
C PHE A 27 -10.23 -0.36 -1.53
N PHE A 28 -11.07 -1.11 -2.23
CA PHE A 28 -12.44 -1.30 -1.78
C PHE A 28 -12.47 -2.26 -0.59
N SER A 29 -13.07 -1.82 0.52
CA SER A 29 -13.27 -2.64 1.71
C SER A 29 -14.59 -3.38 1.65
N GLU A 30 -14.53 -4.71 1.76
CA GLU A 30 -15.73 -5.51 1.96
C GLU A 30 -16.27 -5.44 3.39
N VAL A 31 -15.47 -4.98 4.35
CA VAL A 31 -15.86 -4.86 5.77
C VAL A 31 -16.70 -3.61 6.00
N VAL A 32 -16.21 -2.45 5.54
CA VAL A 32 -16.89 -1.15 5.74
C VAL A 32 -17.71 -0.71 4.52
N LYS A 33 -17.67 -1.48 3.43
CA LYS A 33 -18.41 -1.22 2.16
C LYS A 33 -18.09 0.15 1.56
N ASP A 34 -16.82 0.57 1.66
CA ASP A 34 -16.34 1.87 1.16
C ASP A 34 -14.88 1.76 0.66
N TRP A 35 -14.43 2.79 -0.05
CA TRP A 35 -13.06 2.92 -0.52
C TRP A 35 -12.14 3.43 0.60
N ILE A 36 -11.11 2.65 0.90
CA ILE A 36 -10.03 3.04 1.80
C ILE A 36 -8.90 3.62 0.96
N ILE A 37 -8.55 4.87 1.25
CA ILE A 37 -7.53 5.61 0.53
C ILE A 37 -6.25 5.68 1.37
N LEU A 38 -5.12 5.28 0.77
CA LEU A 38 -3.79 5.36 1.36
C LEU A 38 -2.92 6.29 0.52
N ASP A 39 -2.47 7.41 1.07
CA ASP A 39 -1.80 8.47 0.29
C ASP A 39 -0.28 8.27 0.10
N GLU A 40 0.41 7.60 1.03
CA GLU A 40 1.89 7.54 1.07
C GLU A 40 2.42 6.11 0.92
N VAL A 41 1.87 5.36 -0.03
CA VAL A 41 2.34 4.00 -0.34
C VAL A 41 3.64 4.06 -1.12
N LEU A 42 4.64 3.26 -0.73
CA LEU A 42 5.89 3.13 -1.47
C LEU A 42 5.67 2.23 -2.70
N ALA A 43 5.92 2.75 -3.89
CA ALA A 43 5.91 1.95 -5.11
C ALA A 43 7.26 1.23 -5.27
N ASP A 44 7.32 -0.03 -4.85
CA ASP A 44 8.52 -0.87 -4.95
C ASP A 44 8.32 -1.96 -6.00
N THR A 45 8.96 -1.80 -7.17
CA THR A 45 8.89 -2.78 -8.26
C THR A 45 9.72 -4.04 -7.99
N GLY A 46 10.53 -4.06 -6.94
CA GLY A 46 11.30 -5.23 -6.51
C GLY A 46 10.52 -6.19 -5.60
N ALA A 47 9.31 -5.81 -5.16
CA ALA A 47 8.47 -6.65 -4.31
C ALA A 47 7.45 -7.45 -5.14
N ASP A 48 7.38 -8.77 -4.91
CA ASP A 48 6.40 -9.65 -5.57
C ASP A 48 4.96 -9.45 -5.05
N PHE A 49 4.80 -8.81 -3.89
CA PHE A 49 3.53 -8.57 -3.24
C PHE A 49 3.50 -7.23 -2.51
N CYS A 50 2.29 -6.67 -2.37
CA CYS A 50 2.06 -5.47 -1.59
C CYS A 50 2.01 -5.82 -0.09
N VAL A 51 2.75 -5.08 0.73
CA VAL A 51 2.73 -5.20 2.19
C VAL A 51 1.99 -4.03 2.79
N LEU A 52 0.94 -4.32 3.55
CA LEU A 52 0.16 -3.33 4.27
C LEU A 52 0.30 -3.54 5.78
N PRO A 53 0.25 -2.47 6.59
CA PRO A 53 0.14 -2.59 8.03
C PRO A 53 -1.10 -3.40 8.42
N ARG A 54 -0.99 -4.19 9.49
CA ARG A 54 -2.06 -5.07 9.98
C ARG A 54 -3.41 -4.37 10.13
N TYR A 55 -3.41 -3.18 10.73
CA TYR A 55 -4.63 -2.41 10.98
C TYR A 55 -5.35 -2.00 9.69
N ILE A 56 -4.64 -1.82 8.57
CA ILE A 56 -5.26 -1.61 7.26
C ILE A 56 -5.87 -2.91 6.74
N GLY A 57 -5.16 -4.04 6.88
CA GLY A 57 -5.67 -5.35 6.49
C GLY A 57 -6.99 -5.70 7.18
N GLU A 58 -7.10 -5.41 8.48
CA GLU A 58 -8.32 -5.59 9.28
C GLU A 58 -9.50 -4.74 8.80
N MET A 59 -9.23 -3.63 8.10
CA MET A 59 -10.28 -2.83 7.47
C MET A 59 -10.65 -3.33 6.08
N LEU A 60 -9.84 -4.17 5.42
CA LEU A 60 -10.06 -4.59 4.03
C LEU A 60 -10.77 -5.94 3.90
N THR A 61 -10.49 -6.87 4.81
CA THR A 61 -10.99 -8.26 4.74
C THR A 61 -11.37 -8.79 6.13
N GLU A 62 -12.25 -9.79 6.18
CA GLU A 62 -12.85 -10.28 7.43
C GLU A 62 -11.87 -11.00 8.37
N ASP A 63 -10.87 -11.70 7.82
CA ASP A 63 -9.84 -12.42 8.60
C ASP A 63 -8.48 -12.34 7.91
N ILE A 64 -7.48 -11.90 8.68
CA ILE A 64 -6.07 -11.80 8.26
C ILE A 64 -5.14 -12.71 9.09
N THR A 65 -5.69 -13.46 10.06
CA THR A 65 -4.91 -14.20 11.06
C THR A 65 -4.57 -15.62 10.63
N THR A 66 -5.37 -16.19 9.73
CA THR A 66 -5.22 -17.58 9.28
C THR A 66 -4.33 -17.74 8.05
N GLY A 67 -3.90 -16.63 7.43
CA GLY A 67 -3.11 -16.65 6.20
C GLY A 67 -3.84 -17.23 4.99
N LYS A 68 -5.17 -17.38 5.07
CA LYS A 68 -5.98 -17.86 3.94
C LYS A 68 -6.10 -16.77 2.88
N TYR A 69 -6.13 -17.20 1.61
CA TYR A 69 -6.37 -16.31 0.50
C TYR A 69 -7.78 -15.70 0.60
N SER A 70 -7.84 -14.36 0.54
CA SER A 70 -9.07 -13.60 0.39
C SER A 70 -8.92 -12.66 -0.81
N ARG A 71 -9.88 -12.69 -1.73
CA ARG A 71 -9.88 -11.77 -2.88
C ARG A 71 -10.46 -10.43 -2.45
N LEU A 72 -9.67 -9.37 -2.55
CA LEU A 72 -10.16 -7.99 -2.51
C LEU A 72 -10.81 -7.65 -3.86
N LYS A 73 -11.87 -6.84 -3.84
CA LYS A 73 -12.44 -6.31 -5.08
C LYS A 73 -11.66 -5.05 -5.47
N GLU A 74 -11.27 -5.00 -6.74
CA GLU A 74 -10.57 -3.87 -7.38
C GLU A 74 -11.57 -3.00 -8.16
#